data_AF-B7IZQ7-F1
#
_entry.id   AF-B7IZQ7-F1
#
_cell.length_a   1.000
_cell.length_b   1.000
_cell.length_c   1.000
_cell.angle_alpha   90.00
_cell.angle_beta   90.00
_cell.angle_gamma   90.00
#
_symmetry.space_group_name_H-M   'P 1'
#
loop_
_entity.id
_entity.type
_entity.pdbx_description
1 polymer ?
#
loop_
_entity_poly.entity_id
_entity_poly.type
_entity_poly.pdbx_seq_one_letter_code
_entity_poly.pdbx_strand_id
1 'polypeptide(L)'
;MSRNRLNPTHSLGQFIYGIYDYHHDRGMPQKTAKARMIDNTLEACFKIIKREEEIPDQMLVLMAQWISRVLNDRGTFITKEVTAKQIEDETAFKALKDLKDVKNALDIFIQNYTGWNNTKNNENNYMESRNK
;
A
#
# COMPACT_ATOMS: atom_id res chain seq x y z
N MET A 1 -38.58 -12.39 -2.98
CA MET A 1 -37.32 -12.28 -2.20
C MET A 1 -36.51 -11.12 -2.77
N SER A 2 -36.32 -10.07 -1.98
CA SER A 2 -35.40 -8.98 -2.33
C SER A 2 -33.99 -9.55 -2.43
N ARG A 3 -33.33 -9.44 -3.59
CA ARG A 3 -31.90 -9.74 -3.72
C ARG A 3 -31.18 -8.72 -2.84
N ASN A 4 -30.76 -9.13 -1.64
CA ASN A 4 -29.85 -8.34 -0.83
C ASN A 4 -28.67 -7.97 -1.73
N ARG A 5 -28.48 -6.67 -1.99
CA ARG A 5 -27.34 -6.19 -2.77
C ARG A 5 -26.08 -6.79 -2.14
N LEU A 6 -25.33 -7.56 -2.92
CA LEU A 6 -24.02 -8.07 -2.52
C LEU A 6 -23.22 -6.88 -1.99
N ASN A 7 -22.82 -6.93 -0.73
CA ASN A 7 -22.00 -5.89 -0.11
C ASN A 7 -20.53 -6.25 -0.39
N PRO A 8 -19.85 -5.56 -1.33
CA PRO A 8 -18.49 -5.94 -1.73
C PRO A 8 -17.50 -5.85 -0.58
N THR A 9 -17.71 -4.90 0.35
CA THR A 9 -16.91 -4.77 1.58
C THR A 9 -17.03 -6.00 2.46
N HIS A 10 -18.25 -6.56 2.58
CA HIS A 10 -18.47 -7.77 3.36
C HIS A 10 -17.79 -8.99 2.73
N SER A 11 -17.94 -9.16 1.40
CA SER A 11 -17.31 -10.26 0.66
C SER A 11 -15.78 -10.18 0.71
N LEU A 12 -15.21 -8.99 0.58
CA LEU A 12 -13.77 -8.76 0.72
C LEU A 12 -13.31 -9.08 2.14
N GLY A 13 -14.07 -8.68 3.16
CA GLY A 13 -13.80 -9.04 4.54
C GLY A 13 -13.73 -10.56 4.75
N GLN A 14 -14.72 -11.30 4.24
CA GLN A 14 -14.71 -12.77 4.32
C GLN A 14 -13.51 -13.40 3.60
N PHE A 15 -13.12 -12.86 2.44
CA PHE A 15 -11.91 -13.31 1.74
C PHE A 15 -10.65 -13.11 2.59
N ILE A 16 -10.47 -11.92 3.19
CA ILE A 16 -9.31 -11.61 4.02
C ILE A 16 -9.27 -12.52 5.26
N TYR A 17 -10.39 -12.65 5.99
CA TYR A 17 -10.45 -13.51 7.17
C TYR A 17 -10.29 -14.99 6.83
N GLY A 18 -10.83 -15.45 5.69
CA GLY A 18 -10.64 -16.83 5.23
C GLY A 18 -9.18 -17.20 4.98
N ILE A 19 -8.34 -16.25 4.54
CA ILE A 19 -6.89 -16.48 4.43
C ILE A 19 -6.25 -16.64 5.81
N TYR A 20 -6.63 -15.81 6.78
CA TYR A 20 -6.14 -15.93 8.15
C TYR A 20 -6.51 -17.28 8.76
N ASP A 21 -7.79 -17.65 8.68
CA ASP A 21 -8.32 -18.90 9.22
C ASP A 21 -7.60 -20.10 8.59
N TYR A 22 -7.41 -20.09 7.26
CA TYR A 22 -6.66 -21.14 6.55
C TYR A 22 -5.25 -21.39 7.10
N HIS A 23 -4.49 -20.34 7.44
CA HIS A 23 -3.13 -20.50 7.98
C HIS A 23 -3.15 -20.82 9.48
N HIS A 24 -4.04 -20.18 10.22
CA HIS A 24 -4.16 -20.37 11.66
C HIS A 24 -4.64 -21.79 12.01
N ASP A 25 -5.65 -22.30 11.31
CA ASP A 25 -6.21 -23.65 11.52
C ASP A 25 -5.21 -24.76 11.18
N ARG A 26 -4.16 -24.44 10.43
CA ARG A 26 -3.02 -25.32 10.14
C ARG A 26 -1.89 -25.24 11.16
N GLY A 27 -2.14 -24.58 12.30
CA GLY A 27 -1.21 -24.49 13.42
C GLY A 27 -0.19 -23.36 13.29
N MET A 28 -0.39 -22.40 12.38
CA MET A 28 0.50 -21.26 12.26
C MET A 28 0.26 -20.27 13.43
N PRO A 29 1.33 -19.76 14.09
CA PRO A 29 1.18 -18.76 15.15
C PRO A 29 0.44 -17.52 14.66
N GLN A 30 -0.43 -16.96 15.50
CA GLN A 30 -1.32 -15.84 15.13
C GLN A 30 -0.59 -14.67 14.46
N LYS A 31 0.59 -14.28 14.94
CA LYS A 31 1.38 -13.19 14.35
C LYS A 31 1.78 -13.50 12.90
N THR A 32 2.21 -14.74 12.66
CA THR A 32 2.64 -15.21 11.34
C THR A 32 1.44 -15.40 10.41
N ALA A 33 0.32 -15.93 10.92
CA ALA A 33 -0.92 -16.07 10.15
C ALA A 33 -1.48 -14.70 9.70
N LYS A 34 -1.41 -13.66 10.57
CA LYS A 34 -1.77 -12.28 10.19
C LYS A 34 -0.84 -11.70 9.14
N ALA A 35 0.47 -11.97 9.21
CA ALA A 35 1.40 -11.54 8.17
C ALA A 35 1.07 -12.20 6.82
N ARG A 36 0.85 -13.52 6.80
CA ARG A 36 0.43 -14.25 5.60
C ARG A 36 -0.92 -13.80 5.05
N MET A 37 -1.87 -13.44 5.92
CA MET A 37 -3.14 -12.85 5.53
C MET A 37 -2.92 -11.57 4.71
N ILE A 38 -2.07 -10.66 5.19
CA ILE A 38 -1.77 -9.41 4.49
C ILE A 38 -1.06 -9.69 3.17
N ASP A 39 0.00 -10.50 3.18
CA ASP A 39 0.79 -10.82 1.97
C ASP A 39 -0.08 -11.41 0.86
N ASN A 40 -0.86 -12.45 1.19
CA ASN A 40 -1.70 -13.14 0.21
C ASN A 40 -2.86 -12.26 -0.28
N THR A 41 -3.42 -11.39 0.58
CA THR A 41 -4.45 -10.43 0.18
C THR A 41 -3.89 -9.42 -0.81
N LEU A 42 -2.72 -8.84 -0.51
CA LEU A 42 -2.06 -7.88 -1.39
C LEU A 42 -1.67 -8.53 -2.72
N GLU A 43 -1.12 -9.74 -2.70
CA GLU A 43 -0.78 -10.49 -3.90
C GLU A 43 -2.02 -10.76 -4.77
N ALA A 44 -3.14 -11.15 -4.17
CA ALA A 44 -4.39 -11.39 -4.88
C ALA A 44 -4.95 -10.10 -5.51
N CYS A 45 -5.00 -9.01 -4.75
CA CYS A 45 -5.40 -7.70 -5.25
C CYS A 45 -4.48 -7.23 -6.39
N PHE A 46 -3.17 -7.40 -6.24
CA PHE A 46 -2.19 -7.03 -7.26
C PHE A 46 -2.35 -7.88 -8.53
N LYS A 47 -2.62 -9.19 -8.42
CA LYS A 47 -2.91 -10.06 -9.57
C LYS A 47 -4.16 -9.62 -10.33
N ILE A 48 -5.19 -9.15 -9.62
CA ILE A 48 -6.41 -8.61 -10.26
C ILE A 48 -6.06 -7.32 -11.00
N ILE A 49 -5.37 -6.39 -10.33
CA ILE A 49 -4.94 -5.12 -10.92
C ILE A 49 -4.06 -5.35 -12.17
N LYS A 50 -3.11 -6.30 -12.12
CA LYS A 50 -2.23 -6.63 -13.25
C LYS A 50 -2.96 -7.23 -14.47
N ARG A 51 -4.15 -7.79 -14.28
CA ARG A 51 -4.99 -8.35 -15.35
C ARG A 51 -5.83 -7.29 -16.04
N GLU A 52 -6.01 -6.12 -15.43
CA GLU A 52 -6.56 -4.96 -16.12
C GLU A 52 -5.56 -4.51 -17.19
N GLU A 53 -6.05 -4.34 -18.42
CA GLU A 53 -5.24 -4.10 -19.63
C GLU A 53 -4.35 -2.85 -19.50
N GLU A 54 -4.80 -1.89 -18.68
CA GLU A 54 -4.02 -0.75 -18.23
C GLU A 54 -4.31 -0.53 -16.75
N ILE A 55 -3.28 -0.57 -15.89
CA ILE A 55 -3.43 -0.05 -14.52
C ILE A 55 -3.53 1.47 -14.68
N PRO A 56 -4.64 2.12 -14.32
CA PRO A 56 -4.71 3.56 -14.43
C PRO A 56 -3.61 4.18 -13.57
N ASP A 57 -2.84 5.11 -14.12
CA ASP A 57 -1.79 5.85 -13.41
C ASP A 57 -2.30 6.42 -12.06
N GLN A 58 -3.58 6.81 -12.02
CA GLN A 58 -4.27 7.28 -10.82
C GLN A 58 -4.34 6.21 -9.71
N MET A 59 -4.43 4.93 -10.07
CA MET A 59 -4.46 3.82 -9.10
C MET A 59 -3.12 3.66 -8.38
N LEU A 60 -2.00 3.91 -9.07
CA LEU A 60 -0.67 3.91 -8.46
C LEU A 60 -0.54 5.04 -7.43
N VAL A 61 -1.04 6.23 -7.76
CA VAL A 61 -1.08 7.38 -6.83
C VAL A 61 -1.99 7.09 -5.63
N LEU A 62 -3.18 6.52 -5.86
CA LEU A 62 -4.12 6.18 -4.78
C LEU A 62 -3.53 5.13 -3.81
N MET A 63 -2.85 4.11 -4.34
CA MET A 63 -2.14 3.14 -3.51
C MET A 63 -1.01 3.79 -2.70
N ALA A 64 -0.19 4.64 -3.33
CA ALA A 64 0.88 5.35 -2.64
C ALA A 64 0.34 6.28 -1.54
N GLN A 65 -0.77 6.99 -1.79
CA GLN A 65 -1.44 7.84 -0.80
C GLN A 65 -1.97 7.03 0.39
N TRP A 66 -2.58 5.87 0.12
CA TRP A 66 -3.06 4.98 1.17
C TRP A 66 -1.90 4.47 2.04
N ILE A 67 -0.80 4.02 1.42
CA ILE A 67 0.40 3.58 2.14
C ILE A 67 1.00 4.73 2.96
N SER A 68 1.13 5.94 2.39
CA SER A 68 1.64 7.12 3.10
C SER A 68 0.81 7.44 4.36
N ARG A 69 -0.53 7.32 4.28
CA ARG A 69 -1.42 7.49 5.44
C ARG A 69 -1.17 6.43 6.51
N VAL A 70 -1.07 5.16 6.13
CA VAL A 70 -0.80 4.04 7.07
C VAL A 70 0.54 4.23 7.78
N LEU A 71 1.58 4.66 7.06
CA LEU A 71 2.90 4.94 7.64
C LEU A 71 2.84 6.10 8.64
N ASN A 72 2.07 7.17 8.35
CA ASN A 72 1.85 8.27 9.30
C ASN A 72 1.12 7.82 10.57
N ASP A 73 0.06 7.02 10.43
CA ASP A 73 -0.69 6.50 11.57
C ASP A 73 0.21 5.62 12.45
N ARG A 74 1.04 4.78 11.82
CA ARG A 74 2.01 3.94 12.53
C ARG A 74 3.09 4.76 13.23
N GLY A 75 3.64 5.79 12.57
CA GLY A 75 4.60 6.71 13.18
C GLY A 75 4.00 7.43 14.38
N THR A 76 2.75 7.88 14.28
CA THR A 76 2.02 8.51 15.40
C THR A 76 1.85 7.56 16.58
N PHE A 77 1.53 6.29 16.32
CA PHE A 77 1.41 5.28 17.35
C PHE A 77 2.74 5.03 18.07
N ILE A 78 3.83 4.83 17.32
CA ILE A 78 5.16 4.58 17.91
C ILE A 78 5.62 5.80 18.72
N THR A 79 5.44 7.02 18.20
CA THR A 79 5.77 8.26 18.93
C THR A 79 5.04 8.33 20.26
N LYS A 80 3.74 7.99 20.30
CA LYS A 80 2.97 7.94 21.56
C LYS A 80 3.50 6.90 22.54
N GLU A 81 3.90 5.71 22.06
CA GLU A 81 4.48 4.68 22.92
C GLU A 81 5.83 5.10 23.49
N VAL A 82 6.69 5.74 22.70
CA VAL A 82 8.02 6.22 23.14
C VAL A 82 7.87 7.36 24.15
N THR A 83 7.01 8.35 23.87
CA THR A 83 6.80 9.49 24.79
C THR A 83 6.13 9.07 26.10
N ALA A 84 5.23 8.08 26.06
CA ALA A 84 4.59 7.54 27.27
C ALA A 84 5.57 6.77 28.17
N LYS A 85 6.60 6.15 27.59
CA LYS A 85 7.57 5.32 28.35
C LYS A 85 8.69 6.13 29.00
N GLN A 86 8.92 7.40 28.63
CA GLN A 86 10.01 8.25 29.14
C GLN A 86 11.42 7.61 29.10
N ILE A 87 11.64 6.62 28.23
CA ILE A 87 12.92 5.92 28.07
C ILE A 87 13.44 6.24 26.66
N GLU A 88 14.73 6.56 26.54
CA GLU A 88 15.41 6.60 25.25
C GLU A 88 15.50 5.17 24.68
N ASP A 89 14.49 4.78 23.90
CA ASP A 89 14.49 3.52 23.16
C ASP A 89 15.07 3.75 21.77
N GLU A 90 16.39 3.59 21.63
CA GLU A 90 17.13 3.72 20.36
C GLU A 90 16.50 2.86 19.25
N THR A 91 15.95 1.70 19.59
CA THR A 91 15.27 0.78 18.65
C THR A 91 14.02 1.42 18.07
N ALA A 92 13.21 2.04 18.93
CA ALA A 92 12.01 2.74 18.53
C ALA A 92 12.32 4.01 17.72
N PHE A 93 13.38 4.74 18.08
CA PHE A 93 13.86 5.88 17.30
C PHE A 93 14.36 5.49 15.91
N LYS A 94 15.10 4.38 15.80
CA LYS A 94 15.50 3.81 14.51
C LYS A 94 14.28 3.44 13.67
N ALA A 95 13.31 2.75 14.26
CA ALA A 95 12.07 2.39 13.58
C ALA A 95 11.28 3.63 13.09
N LEU A 96 11.23 4.70 13.88
CA LEU A 96 10.63 5.98 13.48
C LEU A 96 11.37 6.64 12.32
N LYS A 97 12.71 6.58 12.32
CA LYS A 97 13.55 7.11 11.24
C LYS A 97 13.32 6.35 9.94
N ASP A 98 13.36 5.02 9.99
CA ASP A 98 13.13 4.16 8.83
C ASP A 98 11.71 4.39 8.26
N LEU A 99 10.70 4.50 9.13
CA LEU A 99 9.33 4.85 8.73
C LEU A 99 9.24 6.21 8.02
N LYS A 100 9.93 7.22 8.57
CA LYS A 100 9.96 8.57 8.00
C LYS A 100 10.61 8.57 6.62
N ASP A 101 11.71 7.85 6.44
CA ASP A 101 12.44 7.80 5.17
C ASP A 101 11.58 7.16 4.07
N VAL A 102 10.89 6.06 4.37
CA VAL A 102 9.95 5.41 3.43
C VAL A 102 8.76 6.32 3.10
N LYS A 103 8.18 6.98 4.11
CA LYS A 103 7.08 7.94 3.91
C LYS A 103 7.50 9.11 3.04
N ASN A 104 8.67 9.69 3.27
CA ASN A 104 9.19 10.78 2.47
C ASN A 104 9.41 10.36 1.01
N ALA A 105 9.97 9.16 0.78
CA ALA A 105 10.12 8.63 -0.57
C ALA A 105 8.77 8.47 -1.29
N LEU A 106 7.74 7.99 -0.58
CA LEU A 106 6.39 7.88 -1.12
C LEU A 106 5.75 9.24 -1.42
N ASP A 107 5.94 10.23 -0.55
CA ASP A 107 5.41 11.57 -0.78
C ASP A 107 6.10 12.24 -1.99
N ILE A 108 7.42 12.07 -2.12
CA ILE A 108 8.18 12.53 -3.29
C ILE A 108 7.65 11.85 -4.55
N PHE A 109 7.37 10.55 -4.51
CA PHE A 109 6.74 9.85 -5.63
C PHE A 109 5.38 10.45 -5.97
N ILE A 110 4.49 10.61 -5.00
CA ILE A 110 3.14 11.17 -5.20
C ILE A 110 3.20 12.57 -5.81
N GLN A 111 4.12 13.42 -5.34
CA GLN A 111 4.27 14.80 -5.82
C GLN A 111 4.80 14.88 -7.26
N ASN A 112 5.72 14.00 -7.62
CA ASN A 112 6.43 14.06 -8.91
C ASN A 112 5.85 13.13 -9.98
N TYR A 113 4.91 12.26 -9.61
CA TYR A 113 4.32 11.32 -10.55
C TYR A 113 3.35 12.03 -11.49
N THR A 114 3.74 12.15 -12.75
CA THR A 114 2.97 12.83 -13.82
C THR A 114 2.22 11.88 -14.74
N GLY A 115 2.23 10.58 -14.43
CA GLY A 115 1.70 9.52 -15.29
C GLY A 115 2.62 9.16 -16.46
N TRP A 116 2.48 7.95 -16.96
CA TRP A 116 3.25 7.41 -18.09
C TRP A 116 2.98 8.17 -19.41
N ASN A 117 1.80 8.78 -19.54
CA ASN A 117 1.43 9.53 -20.75
C ASN A 117 2.15 10.89 -20.89
N ASN A 118 2.65 11.49 -19.81
CA ASN A 118 3.38 12.77 -19.89
C ASN A 118 4.85 12.61 -20.30
N THR A 119 5.44 11.42 -20.13
CA THR A 119 6.83 11.15 -20.53
C THR A 119 6.94 10.92 -22.04
N LYS A 120 5.97 10.23 -22.65
CA LYS A 120 5.93 9.99 -24.11
C LYS A 120 5.70 11.24 -24.95
N ASN A 121 4.94 12.22 -24.47
CA ASN A 121 4.71 13.45 -25.21
C ASN A 121 5.97 14.31 -25.35
N ASN A 122 6.90 14.23 -24.40
CA ASN A 122 8.17 14.96 -24.52
C ASN A 122 9.15 14.27 -25.47
N GLU A 123 9.21 12.94 -25.48
CA GLU A 123 10.11 12.22 -26.41
C GLU A 123 9.65 12.32 -27.88
N ASN A 124 8.35 12.29 -28.14
CA ASN A 124 7.81 12.45 -29.50
C ASN A 124 8.02 13.87 -30.06
N ASN A 125 7.87 14.92 -29.22
CA ASN A 125 8.10 16.31 -29.64
C ASN A 125 9.59 16.63 -29.91
N TYR A 126 10.52 15.93 -29.24
CA TYR A 126 11.96 16.06 -29.52
C TYR A 126 12.37 15.39 -30.84
N MET A 127 11.65 14.35 -31.28
CA MET A 127 11.92 13.67 -32.56
C MET A 127 11.35 14.44 -33.76
N GLU A 128 10.21 15.11 -33.62
CA GLU A 128 9.64 15.94 -34.69
C GLU A 128 10.41 17.26 -34.92
N SER A 129 11.02 17.83 -33.88
CA SER A 129 11.80 19.07 -33.98
C SER A 129 13.22 18.89 -34.55
N ARG A 130 13.70 17.64 -34.69
CA ARG A 130 14.96 17.31 -35.38
C ARG A 130 14.81 17.01 -36.88
N ASN A 131 13.57 16.84 -37.35
CA ASN A 131 13.26 16.48 -38.74
C ASN A 131 12.60 17.64 -39.53
N LYS A 132 12.68 18.87 -39.01
CA LYS A 132 12.36 20.12 -39.72
C LYS A 132 13.60 20.99 -39.75
#